data_AF-A0A352Q1J3-F1
#
_entry.id   AF-A0A352Q1J3-F1
#
_cell.length_a   1.000
_cell.length_b   1.000
_cell.length_c   1.000
_cell.angle_alpha   90.00
_cell.angle_beta   90.00
_cell.angle_gamma   90.00
#
_symmetry.space_group_name_H-M   'P 1'
#
loop_
_entity.id
_entity.type
_entity.pdbx_description
1 polymer ?
#
loop_
_entity_poly.entity_id
_entity_poly.type
_entity_poly.pdbx_seq_one_letter_code
_entity_poly.pdbx_strand_id
1 'polypeptide(L)'
;AVLPQHEVITLRFLGDHPERYSRLRLWGSVGFILAVVGVGHLYEVSDIGWFPWVSLALLGFIFLSSLAIPSYREETKRGPRGKLLATARQKPVVIFLAAGILLQIAHGAYYSFFSIYLEAMGYSRTVIGILWSIGVIAEIIVFIVMHNLLIGFGVRLILIASLALAALRWLLIGSVADIL
;
A
#
# COMPACT_ATOMS: atom_id res chain seq x y z
N ALA A 1 -8.23 -5.74 -10.06
CA ALA A 1 -8.74 -4.94 -11.20
C ALA A 1 -9.45 -3.65 -10.77
N VAL A 2 -10.04 -3.57 -9.57
CA VAL A 2 -10.84 -2.41 -9.11
C VAL A 2 -9.97 -1.24 -8.60
N LEU A 3 -8.83 -1.53 -7.97
CA LEU A 3 -7.95 -0.51 -7.37
C LEU A 3 -7.52 0.61 -8.34
N PRO A 4 -7.03 0.31 -9.56
CA PRO A 4 -6.63 1.34 -10.51
C PRO A 4 -7.81 2.21 -10.97
N GLN A 5 -9.02 1.65 -11.04
CA GLN A 5 -10.21 2.41 -11.40
C GLN A 5 -10.59 3.37 -10.27
N HIS A 6 -10.51 2.91 -9.02
CA HIS A 6 -10.79 3.72 -7.84
C HIS A 6 -9.78 4.88 -7.70
N GLU A 7 -8.48 4.62 -7.93
CA GLU A 7 -7.44 5.64 -7.93
C GLU A 7 -7.61 6.65 -9.07
N VAL A 8 -7.98 6.21 -10.28
CA VAL A 8 -8.23 7.13 -11.40
C VAL A 8 -9.44 8.02 -11.12
N ILE A 9 -10.53 7.49 -10.57
CA ILE A 9 -11.70 8.29 -10.19
C ILE A 9 -11.30 9.32 -9.13
N THR A 10 -10.54 8.88 -8.13
CA THR A 10 -10.02 9.75 -7.06
C THR A 10 -9.16 10.88 -7.61
N LEU A 11 -8.16 10.57 -8.44
CA LEU A 11 -7.25 11.55 -9.02
C LEU A 11 -7.99 12.53 -9.93
N ARG A 12 -9.02 12.08 -10.66
CA ARG A 12 -9.89 12.96 -11.46
C ARG A 12 -10.72 13.90 -10.59
N PHE A 13 -11.29 13.41 -9.50
CA PHE A 13 -11.98 14.25 -8.52
C PHE A 13 -11.08 15.29 -7.87
N LEU A 14 -9.80 14.98 -7.75
CA LEU A 14 -8.81 15.84 -7.12
C LEU A 14 -8.29 16.96 -8.03
N GLY A 15 -8.40 16.80 -9.35
CA GLY A 15 -8.00 17.80 -10.35
C GLY A 15 -6.57 18.30 -10.15
N ASP A 16 -6.41 19.62 -9.97
CA ASP A 16 -5.13 20.31 -9.81
C ASP A 16 -4.53 20.27 -8.38
N HIS A 17 -5.10 19.47 -7.47
CA HIS A 17 -4.65 19.37 -6.07
C HIS A 17 -4.06 17.99 -5.71
N PRO A 18 -2.94 17.57 -6.32
CA PRO A 18 -2.32 16.26 -6.05
C PRO A 18 -1.91 16.08 -4.58
N GLU A 19 -1.73 17.16 -3.81
CA GLU A 19 -1.45 17.11 -2.37
C GLU A 19 -2.56 16.46 -1.54
N ARG A 20 -3.82 16.54 -2.00
CA ARG A 20 -4.95 15.92 -1.29
C ARG A 20 -4.97 14.40 -1.47
N TYR A 21 -4.20 13.86 -2.43
CA TYR A 21 -4.13 12.43 -2.71
C TYR A 21 -3.37 11.72 -1.60
N SER A 22 -2.25 12.32 -1.16
CA SER A 22 -1.48 11.84 0.00
C SER A 22 -2.33 11.81 1.26
N ARG A 23 -3.19 12.83 1.47
CA ARG A 23 -4.14 12.85 2.61
C ARG A 23 -5.20 11.76 2.52
N LEU A 24 -5.75 11.49 1.34
CA LEU A 24 -6.72 10.41 1.18
C LEU A 24 -6.09 9.03 1.45
N ARG A 25 -4.87 8.82 0.97
CA ARG A 25 -4.13 7.57 1.20
C ARG A 25 -3.80 7.36 2.67
N LEU A 26 -3.48 8.44 3.40
CA LEU A 26 -3.28 8.40 4.85
C LEU A 26 -4.52 7.88 5.59
N TRP A 27 -5.71 8.35 5.25
CA TRP A 27 -6.95 7.83 5.84
C TRP A 27 -7.18 6.35 5.53
N GLY A 28 -6.77 5.89 4.34
CA GLY A 28 -6.75 4.46 3.99
C GLY A 28 -5.85 3.64 4.92
N SER A 29 -4.61 4.11 5.18
CA SER A 29 -3.69 3.46 6.11
C SER A 29 -4.19 3.47 7.55
N VAL A 30 -4.79 4.57 8.01
CA VAL A 30 -5.43 4.65 9.33
C VAL A 30 -6.57 3.64 9.45
N GLY A 31 -7.43 3.54 8.44
CA GLY A 31 -8.51 2.54 8.39
C GLY A 31 -7.97 1.11 8.41
N PHE A 32 -6.87 0.83 7.72
CA PHE A 32 -6.19 -0.47 7.77
C PHE A 32 -5.69 -0.81 9.17
N ILE A 33 -5.01 0.12 9.87
CA ILE A 33 -4.55 -0.11 11.25
C ILE A 33 -5.73 -0.41 12.17
N LEU A 34 -6.78 0.41 12.12
CA LEU A 34 -7.98 0.22 12.95
C LEU A 34 -8.63 -1.15 12.68
N ALA A 35 -8.72 -1.54 11.41
CA ALA A 35 -9.24 -2.84 11.03
C ALA A 35 -8.34 -3.99 11.55
N VAL A 36 -7.02 -3.94 11.30
CA VAL A 36 -6.10 -5.01 11.73
C VAL A 36 -6.06 -5.14 13.25
N VAL A 37 -6.01 -4.04 13.99
CA VAL A 37 -5.99 -4.07 15.46
C VAL A 37 -7.34 -4.55 16.01
N GLY A 38 -8.45 -4.01 15.52
CA GLY A 38 -9.79 -4.39 15.99
C GLY A 38 -10.15 -5.84 15.67
N VAL A 39 -9.86 -6.27 14.44
CA VAL A 39 -10.10 -7.65 13.99
C VAL A 39 -9.10 -8.62 14.61
N GLY A 40 -7.83 -8.23 14.78
CA GLY A 40 -6.81 -9.01 15.45
C GLY A 40 -7.16 -9.33 16.89
N HIS A 41 -7.60 -8.33 17.66
CA HIS A 41 -8.09 -8.53 19.03
C HIS A 41 -9.32 -9.44 19.06
N LEU A 42 -10.25 -9.28 18.11
CA LEU A 42 -11.45 -10.12 18.03
C LEU A 42 -11.12 -11.61 17.81
N TYR A 43 -10.08 -11.93 17.05
CA TYR A 43 -9.61 -13.31 16.83
C TYR A 43 -8.83 -13.91 18.00
N GLU A 44 -8.37 -13.12 18.96
CA GLU A 44 -7.76 -13.67 20.18
C GLU A 44 -8.82 -14.20 21.17
N VAL A 45 -9.99 -13.56 21.19
CA VAL A 45 -11.11 -13.95 22.05
C VAL A 45 -12.14 -14.84 21.35
N SER A 46 -12.10 -14.95 20.02
CA SER A 46 -13.08 -15.72 19.22
C SER A 46 -12.39 -16.76 18.34
N ASP A 47 -13.03 -17.92 18.16
CA ASP A 47 -12.55 -18.99 17.29
C ASP A 47 -12.43 -18.53 15.82
N ILE A 48 -11.52 -19.14 15.05
CA ILE A 48 -11.21 -18.75 13.65
C ILE A 48 -12.42 -18.81 12.71
N GLY A 49 -13.49 -19.50 13.11
CA GLY A 49 -14.77 -19.58 12.40
C GLY A 49 -15.50 -18.24 12.22
N TRP A 50 -15.12 -17.18 12.95
CA TRP A 50 -15.67 -15.83 12.74
C TRP A 50 -15.03 -15.06 11.58
N PHE A 51 -13.92 -15.57 11.02
CA PHE A 51 -13.19 -14.91 9.95
C PHE A 51 -14.01 -14.57 8.69
N PRO A 52 -14.85 -15.50 8.18
CA PRO A 52 -15.69 -15.23 7.02
C PRO A 52 -16.71 -14.11 7.28
N TRP A 53 -17.27 -14.04 8.50
CA TRP A 53 -18.30 -13.08 8.88
C TRP A 53 -17.74 -11.65 9.01
N VAL A 54 -16.57 -11.50 9.63
CA VAL A 54 -15.87 -10.22 9.72
C VAL A 54 -15.48 -9.71 8.33
N SER A 55 -14.99 -10.60 7.48
CA SER A 55 -14.65 -10.27 6.09
C SER A 55 -15.88 -9.83 5.29
N LEU A 56 -17.02 -10.51 5.48
CA LEU A 56 -18.29 -10.17 4.85
C LEU A 56 -18.80 -8.79 5.31
N ALA A 57 -18.68 -8.49 6.60
CA ALA A 57 -19.07 -7.20 7.17
C ALA A 57 -18.22 -6.05 6.60
N LEU A 58 -16.89 -6.24 6.52
CA LEU A 58 -15.98 -5.27 5.89
C LEU A 58 -16.32 -5.05 4.41
N LEU A 59 -16.55 -6.13 3.65
CA LEU A 59 -16.97 -6.06 2.25
C LEU A 59 -18.31 -5.34 2.10
N GLY A 60 -19.27 -5.60 2.99
CA GLY A 60 -20.56 -4.91 3.03
C GLY A 60 -20.42 -3.42 3.32
N PHE A 61 -19.52 -3.04 4.24
CA PHE A 61 -19.24 -1.64 4.56
C PHE A 61 -18.58 -0.92 3.38
N ILE A 62 -17.62 -1.56 2.71
CA ILE A 62 -17.00 -1.03 1.48
C ILE A 62 -18.06 -0.86 0.38
N PHE A 63 -18.96 -1.83 0.22
CA PHE A 63 -20.05 -1.76 -0.76
C PHE A 63 -20.98 -0.57 -0.45
N LEU A 64 -21.45 -0.45 0.79
CA LEU A 64 -22.30 0.66 1.23
C LEU A 64 -21.60 2.02 1.04
N SER A 65 -20.32 2.10 1.40
CA SER A 65 -19.52 3.31 1.21
C SER A 65 -19.36 3.64 -0.28
N SER A 66 -19.20 2.64 -1.14
CA SER A 66 -19.16 2.82 -2.60
C SER A 66 -20.48 3.32 -3.18
N LEU A 67 -21.63 3.00 -2.57
CA LEU A 67 -22.92 3.55 -2.99
C LEU A 67 -23.06 5.04 -2.63
N ALA A 68 -22.35 5.51 -1.61
CA ALA A 68 -22.35 6.92 -1.19
C ALA A 68 -21.44 7.80 -2.05
N ILE A 69 -20.58 7.23 -2.89
CA ILE A 69 -19.69 7.98 -3.77
C ILE A 69 -20.54 8.58 -4.91
N PRO A 70 -20.58 9.93 -5.05
CA PRO A 70 -21.30 10.56 -6.14
C PRO A 70 -20.76 10.09 -7.48
N SER A 71 -21.66 9.68 -8.38
CA SER A 71 -21.30 9.27 -9.73
C SER A 71 -20.80 10.47 -10.53
N TYR A 72 -19.47 10.64 -10.56
CA TYR A 72 -18.83 11.66 -11.38
C TYR A 72 -18.92 11.26 -12.85
N ARG A 73 -19.85 11.89 -13.55
CA ARG A 73 -20.10 11.67 -14.96
C ARG A 73 -19.33 12.72 -15.77
N GLU A 74 -18.05 12.47 -15.98
CA GLU A 74 -17.26 13.26 -16.93
C GLU A 74 -17.39 12.68 -18.33
N GLU A 75 -17.51 13.57 -19.33
CA GLU A 75 -17.52 13.20 -20.74
C GLU A 75 -16.25 12.43 -21.09
N THR A 76 -16.42 11.25 -21.67
CA THR A 76 -15.30 10.42 -22.12
C THR A 76 -14.56 11.10 -23.27
N LYS A 77 -13.61 11.99 -22.97
CA LYS A 77 -12.58 12.36 -23.94
C LYS A 77 -11.74 11.12 -24.22
N ARG A 78 -12.11 10.39 -25.27
CA ARG A 78 -11.31 9.28 -25.83
C ARG A 78 -9.96 9.83 -26.25
N GLY A 79 -8.96 9.69 -25.37
CA GLY A 79 -7.57 9.94 -25.72
C GLY A 79 -7.14 9.01 -26.88
N PRO A 80 -6.19 9.43 -27.74
CA PRO A 80 -5.75 8.62 -28.87
C PRO A 80 -5.23 7.26 -28.39
N ARG A 81 -5.86 6.17 -28.85
CA ARG A 81 -5.58 4.77 -28.46
C ARG A 81 -4.14 4.28 -28.75
N GLY A 82 -3.26 5.11 -29.32
CA GLY A 82 -1.85 4.79 -29.59
C GLY A 82 -0.83 5.39 -28.61
N LYS A 83 -1.19 6.35 -27.76
CA LYS A 83 -0.22 7.04 -26.88
C LYS A 83 0.24 6.17 -25.70
N LEU A 84 -0.62 5.30 -25.17
CA LEU A 84 -0.30 4.47 -24.00
C LEU A 84 0.87 3.50 -24.27
N LEU A 85 0.84 2.74 -25.38
CA LEU A 85 1.93 1.82 -25.72
C LEU A 85 3.23 2.58 -26.04
N ALA A 86 3.12 3.74 -26.67
CA ALA A 86 4.28 4.57 -26.98
C ALA A 86 4.93 5.15 -25.70
N THR A 87 4.13 5.59 -24.74
CA THR A 87 4.61 6.06 -23.43
C THR A 87 5.17 4.91 -22.59
N ALA A 88 4.51 3.74 -22.59
CA ALA A 88 4.98 2.56 -21.86
C ALA A 88 6.33 2.03 -22.38
N ARG A 89 6.66 2.25 -23.66
CA ARG A 89 7.95 1.88 -24.27
C ARG A 89 9.08 2.90 -24.03
N GLN A 90 8.82 4.02 -23.38
CA GLN A 90 9.87 4.98 -23.07
C GLN A 90 10.83 4.39 -22.04
N LYS A 91 12.15 4.50 -22.28
CA LYS A 91 13.19 3.94 -21.39
C LYS A 91 12.99 4.26 -19.90
N PRO A 92 12.66 5.50 -19.49
CA PRO A 92 12.44 5.81 -18.08
C PRO A 92 11.25 5.06 -17.47
N VAL A 93 10.17 4.85 -18.24
CA VAL A 93 8.96 4.14 -17.79
C VAL A 93 9.23 2.65 -17.66
N VAL A 94 9.96 2.06 -18.61
CA VAL A 94 10.36 0.64 -18.53
C VAL A 94 11.26 0.38 -17.33
N ILE A 95 12.25 1.25 -17.08
CA ILE A 95 13.14 1.13 -15.91
C ILE A 95 12.34 1.27 -14.61
N PHE A 96 11.43 2.23 -14.54
CA PHE A 96 10.56 2.42 -13.39
C PHE A 96 9.67 1.19 -13.13
N LEU A 97 9.03 0.65 -14.18
CA LEU A 97 8.19 -0.55 -14.07
C LEU A 97 9.00 -1.77 -13.68
N ALA A 98 10.17 -1.98 -14.27
CA ALA A 98 11.06 -3.09 -13.94
C ALA A 98 11.51 -3.00 -12.47
N ALA A 99 11.95 -1.83 -12.01
CA ALA A 99 12.33 -1.61 -10.61
C ALA A 99 11.16 -1.87 -9.66
N GLY A 100 9.95 -1.39 -10.00
CA GLY A 100 8.73 -1.65 -9.23
C GLY A 100 8.38 -3.14 -9.16
N ILE A 101 8.47 -3.87 -10.28
CA ILE A 101 8.22 -5.32 -10.33
C ILE A 101 9.22 -6.07 -9.45
N LEU A 102 10.52 -5.78 -9.58
CA LEU A 102 11.54 -6.41 -8.75
C LEU A 102 11.31 -6.15 -7.26
N LEU A 103 10.99 -4.90 -6.91
CA LEU A 103 10.67 -4.52 -5.55
C LEU A 103 9.45 -5.28 -5.01
N GLN A 104 8.44 -5.48 -5.85
CA GLN A 104 7.21 -6.16 -5.47
C GLN A 104 7.38 -7.67 -5.34
N ILE A 105 8.21 -8.29 -6.17
CA ILE A 105 8.61 -9.70 -6.03
C ILE A 105 9.33 -9.91 -4.70
N ALA A 106 10.30 -9.04 -4.38
CA ALA A 106 11.02 -9.12 -3.12
C ALA A 106 10.05 -8.97 -1.92
N HIS A 107 9.18 -7.97 -1.94
CA HIS A 107 8.22 -7.76 -0.86
C HIS A 107 7.14 -8.84 -0.78
N GLY A 108 6.78 -9.48 -1.90
CA GLY A 108 5.79 -10.56 -1.91
C GLY A 108 6.23 -11.73 -1.04
N ALA A 109 7.48 -12.16 -1.15
CA ALA A 109 8.04 -13.19 -0.27
C ALA A 109 8.04 -12.73 1.20
N TYR A 110 8.45 -11.49 1.46
CA TYR A 110 8.41 -10.94 2.83
C TYR A 110 6.99 -10.99 3.43
N TYR A 111 5.98 -10.53 2.70
CA TYR A 111 4.61 -10.47 3.22
C TYR A 111 4.00 -11.85 3.49
N SER A 112 4.35 -12.87 2.71
CA SER A 112 3.86 -14.23 2.94
C SER A 112 4.62 -14.97 4.05
N PHE A 113 5.95 -14.83 4.12
CA PHE A 113 6.78 -15.64 5.01
C PHE A 113 7.08 -14.98 6.35
N PHE A 114 6.99 -13.65 6.48
CA PHE A 114 7.34 -12.95 7.72
C PHE A 114 6.50 -13.38 8.92
N SER A 115 5.16 -13.43 8.76
CA SER A 115 4.27 -13.87 9.83
C SER A 115 4.47 -15.35 10.17
N ILE A 116 4.68 -16.21 9.16
CA ILE A 116 4.94 -17.64 9.34
C ILE A 116 6.26 -17.87 10.10
N TYR A 117 7.30 -17.12 9.76
CA TYR A 117 8.61 -17.21 10.39
C TYR A 117 8.56 -16.78 11.87
N LEU A 118 7.85 -15.69 12.18
CA LEU A 118 7.63 -15.26 13.57
C LEU A 118 6.81 -16.29 14.36
N GLU A 119 5.77 -16.88 13.76
CA GLU A 119 4.99 -17.93 14.41
C GLU A 119 5.84 -19.20 14.66
N ALA A 120 6.73 -19.56 13.72
CA ALA A 120 7.69 -20.66 13.88
C ALA A 120 8.73 -20.41 14.99
N MET A 121 9.10 -19.14 15.23
CA MET A 121 9.93 -18.74 16.37
C MET A 121 9.17 -18.67 17.70
N GLY A 122 7.87 -18.99 17.71
CA GLY A 122 7.04 -19.02 18.92
C GLY A 122 6.42 -17.69 19.33
N TYR A 123 6.45 -16.67 18.46
CA TYR A 123 5.77 -15.40 18.74
C TYR A 123 4.25 -15.54 18.64
N SER A 124 3.52 -14.87 19.54
CA SER A 124 2.06 -14.84 19.50
C SER A 124 1.54 -14.01 18.33
N ARG A 125 0.31 -14.29 17.89
CA ARG A 125 -0.37 -13.57 16.81
C ARG A 125 -0.54 -12.08 17.11
N THR A 126 -0.71 -11.71 18.38
CA THR A 126 -0.70 -10.33 18.87
C THR A 126 0.57 -9.60 18.50
N VAL A 127 1.72 -10.21 18.80
CA VAL A 127 3.04 -9.61 18.60
C VAL A 127 3.31 -9.45 17.10
N ILE A 128 2.93 -10.44 16.29
CA ILE A 128 3.00 -10.36 14.83
C ILE A 128 2.17 -9.17 14.32
N GLY A 129 0.93 -9.00 14.81
CA GLY A 129 0.07 -7.87 14.45
C GLY A 129 0.65 -6.51 14.85
N ILE A 130 1.29 -6.42 16.02
CA ILE A 130 1.98 -5.20 16.49
C ILE A 130 3.17 -4.87 15.58
N LEU A 131 4.00 -5.86 15.21
CA LEU A 131 5.14 -5.65 14.30
C LEU A 131 4.68 -5.13 12.93
N TRP A 132 3.59 -5.68 12.41
CA TRP A 132 2.97 -5.17 11.18
C TRP A 132 2.46 -3.73 11.35
N SER A 133 1.81 -3.44 12.48
CA SER A 133 1.28 -2.11 12.78
C SER A 133 2.39 -1.05 12.83
N ILE A 134 3.57 -1.37 13.38
CA ILE A 134 4.74 -0.48 13.37
C ILE A 134 5.15 -0.13 11.93
N GLY A 135 5.14 -1.10 11.03
CA GLY A 135 5.41 -0.88 9.61
C GLY A 135 4.43 0.10 8.97
N VAL A 136 3.13 -0.03 9.27
CA VAL A 136 2.09 0.88 8.76
C VAL A 136 2.20 2.26 9.38
N ILE A 137 2.52 2.37 10.68
CA ILE A 137 2.76 3.66 11.33
C ILE A 137 3.93 4.39 10.65
N ALA A 138 5.03 3.68 10.35
CA ALA A 138 6.13 4.26 9.60
C ALA A 138 5.69 4.74 8.20
N GLU A 139 4.84 3.97 7.51
CA GLU A 139 4.26 4.37 6.23
C GLU A 139 3.40 5.63 6.35
N ILE A 140 2.59 5.75 7.41
CA ILE A 140 1.76 6.95 7.69
C ILE A 140 2.65 8.18 7.87
N ILE A 141 3.72 8.08 8.67
CA ILE A 141 4.66 9.19 8.88
C ILE A 141 5.26 9.62 7.54
N VAL A 142 5.68 8.66 6.71
CA VAL A 142 6.18 8.95 5.36
C VAL A 142 5.11 9.65 4.51
N PHE A 143 3.84 9.22 4.54
CA PHE A 143 2.77 9.89 3.79
C PHE A 143 2.47 11.31 4.27
N ILE A 144 2.58 11.58 5.58
CA ILE A 144 2.42 12.94 6.13
C ILE A 144 3.48 13.87 5.55
N VAL A 145 4.74 13.41 5.51
CA VAL A 145 5.88 14.24 5.05
C VAL A 145 6.06 14.16 3.52
N MET A 146 5.41 13.21 2.84
CA MET A 146 5.53 12.98 1.40
C MET A 146 5.27 14.25 0.57
N HIS A 147 4.28 15.05 0.96
CA HIS A 147 3.99 16.32 0.29
C HIS A 147 5.21 17.27 0.31
N ASN A 148 5.82 17.43 1.49
CA ASN A 148 7.00 18.28 1.65
C ASN A 148 8.23 17.68 0.93
N LEU A 149 8.38 16.35 0.95
CA LEU A 149 9.41 15.65 0.20
C LEU A 149 9.27 15.89 -1.30
N LEU A 150 8.05 15.80 -1.84
CA LEU A 150 7.78 15.97 -3.27
C LEU A 150 8.09 17.38 -3.76
N ILE A 151 7.75 18.40 -2.96
CA ILE A 151 8.05 19.80 -3.30
C ILE A 151 9.56 20.08 -3.21
N GLY A 152 10.25 19.55 -2.20
CA GLY A 152 11.66 19.86 -1.95
C GLY A 152 12.66 19.07 -2.81
N PHE A 153 12.42 17.76 -2.98
CA PHE A 153 13.40 16.84 -3.58
C PHE A 153 13.00 16.31 -4.96
N GLY A 154 11.72 16.50 -5.34
CA GLY A 154 11.17 16.00 -6.59
C GLY A 154 11.02 14.48 -6.63
N VAL A 155 10.16 13.99 -7.54
CA VAL A 155 9.77 12.57 -7.62
C VAL A 155 10.96 11.64 -7.87
N ARG A 156 11.92 12.08 -8.70
CA ARG A 156 13.06 11.24 -9.10
C ARG A 156 13.99 10.90 -7.93
N LEU A 157 14.29 11.88 -7.07
CA LEU A 157 15.21 11.67 -5.96
C LEU A 157 14.57 10.79 -4.88
N ILE A 158 13.27 10.97 -4.64
CA ILE A 158 12.49 10.13 -3.71
C ILE A 158 12.45 8.67 -4.19
N LEU A 159 12.31 8.45 -5.50
CA LEU A 159 12.34 7.10 -6.06
C LEU A 159 13.69 6.43 -5.88
N ILE A 160 14.78 7.14 -6.16
CA ILE A 160 16.15 6.62 -5.97
C ILE A 160 16.42 6.34 -4.49
N ALA A 161 16.06 7.28 -3.61
CA ALA A 161 16.22 7.12 -2.17
C ALA A 161 15.41 5.92 -1.63
N SER A 162 14.16 5.76 -2.07
CA SER A 162 13.33 4.61 -1.71
C SER A 162 13.93 3.28 -2.18
N LEU A 163 14.46 3.24 -3.41
CA LEU A 163 15.14 2.06 -3.93
C LEU A 163 16.40 1.72 -3.13
N ALA A 164 17.19 2.74 -2.78
CA ALA A 164 18.40 2.59 -1.97
C ALA A 164 18.07 2.10 -0.55
N LEU A 165 17.02 2.64 0.07
CA LEU A 165 16.55 2.23 1.40
C LEU A 165 16.05 0.78 1.38
N ALA A 166 15.32 0.40 0.33
CA ALA A 166 14.88 -0.98 0.14
C ALA A 166 16.10 -1.91 -0.01
N ALA A 167 17.06 -1.58 -0.88
CA ALA A 167 18.28 -2.37 -1.04
C ALA A 167 19.07 -2.50 0.27
N LEU A 168 19.20 -1.42 1.04
CA LEU A 168 19.85 -1.43 2.34
C LEU A 168 19.10 -2.34 3.33
N ARG A 169 17.78 -2.27 3.38
CA ARG A 169 16.95 -3.14 4.24
C ARG A 169 17.18 -4.61 3.90
N TRP A 170 17.17 -4.99 2.63
CA TRP A 170 17.41 -6.37 2.21
C TRP A 170 18.85 -6.82 2.50
N LEU A 171 19.84 -5.95 2.33
CA LEU A 171 21.22 -6.24 2.72
C LEU A 171 21.36 -6.46 4.22
N LEU A 172 20.70 -5.65 5.04
CA LEU A 172 20.70 -5.81 6.49
C LEU A 172 19.99 -7.10 6.90
N ILE A 173 18.83 -7.42 6.32
CA ILE A 173 18.14 -8.69 6.59
C ILE A 173 19.03 -9.87 6.20
N GLY A 174 19.70 -9.83 5.05
CA GLY A 174 20.59 -10.91 4.61
C GLY A 174 21.87 -11.06 5.44
N SER A 175 22.49 -9.96 5.87
CA SER A 175 23.77 -9.98 6.59
C SER A 175 23.62 -10.13 8.11
N VAL A 176 22.54 -9.60 8.70
CA VAL A 176 22.29 -9.67 10.13
C VAL A 176 21.52 -10.94 10.51
N ALA A 177 20.79 -11.57 9.58
CA ALA A 177 20.17 -12.88 9.83
C ALA A 177 21.18 -14.00 10.08
N ASP A 178 22.42 -13.87 9.58
CA ASP A 178 23.49 -14.85 9.84
C ASP A 178 24.18 -14.64 11.21
N ILE A 179 23.90 -13.54 11.92
CA ILE A 179 24.60 -13.17 13.17
C ILE A 179 23.75 -13.44 14.44
N LEU A 180 22.47 -13.80 14.30
CA LEU A 180 21.51 -14.02 15.40
C LEU A 180 21.06 -15.49 15.47
#